data_AF-A0A817CMF1-F1
#
_entry.id   AF-A0A817CMF1-F1
#
_cell.length_a   1.000
_cell.length_b   1.000
_cell.length_c   1.000
_cell.angle_alpha   90.00
_cell.angle_beta   90.00
_cell.angle_gamma   90.00
#
_symmetry.space_group_name_H-M   'P 1'
#
loop_
_entity.id
_entity.type
_entity.pdbx_description
1 polymer ?
#
loop_
_entity_poly.entity_id
_entity_poly.type
_entity_poly.pdbx_seq_one_letter_code
_entity_poly.pdbx_strand_id
1 'polypeptide(L)'
;MSSQVENQRSISRTDLISIDRPDTSQLVDLHIYIIPKNVWKNRQNLAENEVIKQAVSAGFVHVPESLTINVLRQYIIDICGEEKNFPKEFSYLRSVGRCLTKVKPHQEEELKVKNYRPPMVCRLLNILINPILCDLCPIGSYCDKADEPPKPCPAGFFCLEGQTTGTPCPTGYQITLTGKSYCRICAPGHYCPNPDGNPILCQPGYANDKHGRVECDLCPSGTFADVAGLAYCITCPPGYICTNSRTAPLPCPSNKARGQTVCPTE
;
A
#
# COMPACT_ATOMS: atom_id res chain seq x y z
N MET A 1 -42.57 33.15 7.25
CA MET A 1 -41.39 33.29 6.37
C MET A 1 -40.20 32.74 7.11
N SER A 2 -39.71 31.63 6.60
CA SER A 2 -38.64 30.79 7.12
C SER A 2 -37.27 31.48 7.06
N SER A 3 -36.46 31.29 8.09
CA SER A 3 -35.04 30.97 7.93
C SER A 3 -34.52 30.42 9.26
N GLN A 4 -34.34 29.09 9.29
CA GLN A 4 -33.84 28.36 10.45
C GLN A 4 -32.35 28.66 10.66
N VAL A 5 -32.01 28.85 11.93
CA VAL A 5 -30.65 28.81 12.46
C VAL A 5 -30.31 27.33 12.67
N GLU A 6 -29.49 26.73 11.79
CA GLU A 6 -28.96 25.38 12.00
C GLU A 6 -27.61 25.42 12.71
N ASN A 7 -27.73 25.42 14.04
CA ASN A 7 -26.99 24.63 15.03
C ASN A 7 -25.58 24.11 14.67
N GLN A 8 -24.56 24.73 15.26
CA GLN A 8 -23.21 24.19 15.40
C GLN A 8 -23.24 22.94 16.29
N ARG A 9 -23.22 21.74 15.69
CA ARG A 9 -22.98 20.49 16.42
C ARG A 9 -21.48 20.26 16.57
N SER A 10 -21.02 20.27 17.82
CA SER A 10 -19.74 19.69 18.25
C SER A 10 -19.70 18.20 17.87
N ILE A 11 -18.74 17.83 17.02
CA ILE A 11 -18.55 16.47 16.53
C ILE A 11 -18.05 15.60 17.70
N SER A 12 -18.80 14.56 18.05
CA SER A 12 -18.50 13.66 19.16
C SER A 12 -17.54 12.54 18.74
N ARG A 13 -16.89 11.89 19.73
CA ARG A 13 -16.01 10.73 19.55
C ARG A 13 -16.67 9.55 18.81
N THR A 14 -18.00 9.54 18.75
CA THR A 14 -18.82 8.52 18.07
C THR A 14 -19.05 8.85 16.59
N ASP A 15 -19.10 10.14 16.21
CA ASP A 15 -19.27 10.60 14.83
C ASP A 15 -18.01 10.39 13.96
N LEU A 16 -16.84 10.25 14.61
CA LEU A 16 -15.55 9.97 13.96
C LEU A 16 -15.34 8.49 13.63
N ILE A 17 -16.09 7.59 14.26
CA ILE A 17 -16.09 6.15 13.93
C ILE A 17 -16.99 5.87 12.71
N SER A 18 -17.88 6.81 12.36
CA SER A 18 -18.75 6.76 11.17
C SER A 18 -18.20 7.48 9.94
N ILE A 19 -16.93 7.89 9.93
CA ILE A 19 -16.27 8.21 8.66
C ILE A 19 -15.99 6.85 8.00
N ASP A 20 -16.92 6.38 7.17
CA ASP A 20 -16.66 5.30 6.22
C ASP A 20 -15.29 5.57 5.59
N ARG A 21 -14.42 4.55 5.60
CA ARG A 21 -13.06 4.65 5.06
C ARG A 21 -13.17 5.31 3.68
N PRO A 22 -12.75 6.57 3.52
CA PRO A 22 -12.97 7.28 2.27
C PRO A 22 -12.23 6.53 1.17
N ASP A 23 -12.78 6.56 -0.03
CA ASP A 23 -12.11 5.98 -1.20
C ASP A 23 -10.70 6.56 -1.27
N THR A 24 -9.71 5.69 -1.52
CA THR A 24 -8.28 6.04 -1.54
C THR A 24 -7.96 7.20 -2.48
N SER A 25 -8.83 7.47 -3.45
CA SER A 25 -8.78 8.62 -4.37
C SER A 25 -8.97 10.00 -3.70
N GLN A 26 -9.49 10.05 -2.46
CA GLN A 26 -9.81 11.28 -1.73
C GLN A 26 -8.82 11.62 -0.60
N LEU A 27 -7.77 10.81 -0.44
CA LEU A 27 -6.73 11.00 0.57
C LEU A 27 -5.52 11.73 -0.02
N VAL A 28 -4.81 12.46 0.84
CA VAL A 28 -3.55 13.13 0.48
C VAL A 28 -2.49 12.88 1.52
N ASP A 29 -1.25 12.87 1.05
CA ASP A 29 -0.07 12.65 1.87
C ASP A 29 0.46 14.00 2.35
N LEU A 30 0.35 14.25 3.65
CA LEU A 30 1.03 15.37 4.29
C LEU A 30 2.39 14.92 4.82
N HIS A 31 3.45 15.55 4.31
CA HIS A 31 4.80 15.32 4.78
C HIS A 31 5.06 16.08 6.08
N ILE A 32 5.47 15.37 7.12
CA ILE A 32 5.87 15.94 8.40
C ILE A 32 7.38 16.18 8.42
N TYR A 33 7.76 17.43 8.65
CA TYR A 33 9.15 17.85 8.82
C TYR A 33 9.41 18.38 10.23
N ILE A 34 10.56 18.01 10.78
CA ILE A 34 11.11 18.59 12.00
C ILE A 34 12.14 19.63 11.59
N ILE A 35 11.80 20.90 11.79
CA ILE A 35 12.70 22.03 11.47
C ILE A 35 13.63 22.31 12.66
N PRO A 36 14.95 22.29 12.45
CA PRO A 36 15.92 22.64 13.49
C PRO A 36 15.75 24.09 13.98
N LYS A 37 15.96 24.33 15.29
CA LYS A 37 15.73 25.66 15.90
C LYS A 37 16.67 26.75 15.37
N ASN A 38 17.86 26.38 14.92
CA ASN A 38 18.91 27.30 14.44
C ASN A 38 18.59 27.94 13.08
N VAL A 39 17.68 27.35 12.30
CA VAL A 39 17.28 27.83 10.96
C VAL A 39 15.93 28.54 10.95
N TRP A 40 15.22 28.52 12.08
CA TRP A 40 13.94 29.20 12.24
C TRP A 40 14.13 30.64 12.75
N LYS A 41 13.60 31.62 12.00
CA LYS A 41 13.65 33.04 12.40
C LYS A 41 12.50 33.35 13.35
N ASN A 42 12.71 33.14 14.65
CA ASN A 42 11.71 33.31 15.71
C ASN A 42 10.97 34.66 15.67
N ARG A 43 11.67 35.78 15.43
CA ARG A 43 11.05 37.11 15.38
C ARG A 43 10.03 37.28 14.25
N GLN A 44 10.16 36.52 13.18
CA GLN A 44 9.40 36.66 11.95
C GLN A 44 8.46 35.47 11.69
N ASN A 45 8.50 34.44 12.55
CA ASN A 45 7.76 33.19 12.41
C ASN A 45 7.89 32.58 11.00
N LEU A 46 9.11 32.61 10.46
CA LEU A 46 9.41 32.09 9.14
C LEU A 46 10.77 31.40 9.10
N ALA A 47 10.95 30.57 8.09
CA ALA A 47 12.24 30.06 7.63
C ALA A 47 12.33 30.23 6.11
N GLU A 48 13.54 30.29 5.57
CA GLU A 48 13.74 30.27 4.11
C GLU A 48 13.43 28.87 3.57
N ASN A 49 12.92 28.75 2.34
CA ASN A 49 12.52 27.45 1.77
C ASN A 49 13.66 26.42 1.72
N GLU A 50 14.91 26.87 1.62
CA GLU A 50 16.12 26.03 1.67
C GLU A 50 16.26 25.25 2.98
N VAL A 51 15.52 25.64 4.03
CA VAL A 51 15.46 24.92 5.32
C VAL A 51 15.02 23.47 5.16
N ILE A 52 14.25 23.14 4.12
CA ILE A 52 13.78 21.78 3.86
C ILE A 52 14.95 20.82 3.66
N LYS A 53 16.08 21.28 3.10
CA LYS A 53 17.30 20.47 2.92
C LYS A 53 17.96 20.09 4.25
N GLN A 54 17.66 20.81 5.32
CA GLN A 54 18.19 20.62 6.67
C GLN A 54 17.14 20.04 7.63
N ALA A 55 15.88 19.97 7.21
CA ALA A 55 14.80 19.43 8.01
C ALA A 55 14.85 17.91 8.04
N VAL A 56 14.49 17.32 9.19
CA VAL A 56 14.39 15.87 9.32
C VAL A 56 12.97 15.46 8.95
N SER A 57 12.85 14.55 7.97
CA SER A 57 11.56 13.93 7.62
C SER A 57 11.11 13.00 8.74
N ALA A 58 9.97 13.30 9.36
CA ALA A 58 9.35 12.44 10.37
C ALA A 58 8.39 11.40 9.75
N GLY A 59 8.04 11.54 8.46
CA GLY A 59 7.17 10.63 7.73
C GLY A 59 6.00 11.33 7.05
N PHE A 60 4.98 10.55 6.71
CA PHE A 60 3.79 11.00 6.00
C PHE A 60 2.52 10.64 6.78
N VAL A 61 1.49 11.47 6.65
CA VAL A 61 0.15 11.18 7.18
C VAL A 61 -0.85 11.26 6.05
N HIS A 62 -1.69 10.23 5.93
CA HIS A 62 -2.76 10.13 4.95
C HIS A 62 -4.04 10.75 5.52
N VAL A 63 -4.51 11.84 4.93
CA VAL A 63 -5.66 12.61 5.44
C VAL A 63 -6.64 12.95 4.32
N PRO A 64 -7.95 13.06 4.60
CA PRO A 64 -8.92 13.51 3.61
C PRO A 64 -8.61 14.94 3.10
N GLU A 65 -8.67 15.14 1.79
CA GLU A 65 -8.34 16.43 1.16
C GLU A 65 -9.30 17.57 1.56
N SER A 66 -10.53 17.21 1.95
CA SER A 66 -11.63 18.13 2.27
C SER A 66 -11.54 18.72 3.67
N LEU A 67 -10.71 18.13 4.54
CA LEU A 67 -10.56 18.52 5.94
C LEU A 67 -9.92 19.90 6.06
N THR A 68 -10.31 20.68 7.08
CA THR A 68 -9.62 21.92 7.44
C THR A 68 -8.41 21.62 8.31
N ILE A 69 -7.42 22.50 8.29
CA ILE A 69 -6.21 22.36 9.11
C ILE A 69 -6.53 22.39 10.61
N ASN A 70 -7.53 23.17 11.01
CA ASN A 70 -8.00 23.21 12.39
C ASN A 70 -8.58 21.85 12.84
N VAL A 71 -9.42 21.22 12.01
CA VAL A 71 -9.97 19.89 12.34
C VAL A 71 -8.87 18.83 12.32
N LEU A 72 -7.92 18.92 11.38
CA LEU A 72 -6.74 18.05 11.36
C LEU A 72 -5.89 18.19 12.63
N ARG A 73 -5.71 19.41 13.13
CA ARG A 73 -4.98 19.66 14.38
C ARG A 73 -5.62 18.94 15.54
N GLN A 74 -6.94 19.08 15.69
CA GLN A 74 -7.68 18.42 16.76
C GLN A 74 -7.57 16.90 16.65
N TYR A 75 -7.68 16.36 15.43
CA TYR A 75 -7.52 14.93 15.18
C TYR A 75 -6.15 14.38 15.59
N ILE A 76 -5.07 15.10 15.26
CA ILE A 76 -3.71 14.71 15.67
C ILE A 76 -3.56 14.77 17.20
N ILE A 77 -4.13 15.78 17.85
CA ILE A 77 -4.11 15.90 19.32
C ILE A 77 -4.89 14.76 19.98
N ASP A 78 -6.06 14.41 19.44
CA ASP A 78 -6.92 13.36 20.00
C ASP A 78 -6.28 11.97 19.89
N ILE A 79 -5.47 11.73 18.85
CA ILE A 79 -4.79 10.44 18.62
C ILE A 79 -3.44 10.38 19.34
N CYS A 80 -2.63 11.43 19.22
CA CYS A 80 -1.23 11.41 19.65
C CYS A 80 -0.98 12.17 20.96
N GLY A 81 -1.95 12.94 21.47
CA GLY A 81 -1.78 13.84 22.60
C GLY A 81 -1.53 13.15 23.94
N GLU A 82 -1.86 11.87 24.07
CA GLU A 82 -1.58 11.07 25.28
C GLU A 82 -0.16 10.49 25.27
N GLU A 83 0.58 10.57 24.16
CA GLU A 83 1.95 10.06 24.09
C GLU A 83 2.96 10.98 24.78
N LYS A 84 3.81 10.41 25.65
CA LYS A 84 4.82 11.16 26.43
C LYS A 84 5.82 11.98 25.58
N ASN A 85 5.99 11.63 24.31
CA ASN A 85 6.95 12.25 23.40
C ASN A 85 6.31 13.16 22.35
N PHE A 86 4.99 13.36 22.38
CA PHE A 86 4.31 14.21 21.42
C PHE A 86 4.55 15.69 21.75
N PRO A 87 4.96 16.53 20.78
CA PRO A 87 5.22 17.94 21.02
C PRO A 87 3.93 18.66 21.42
N LYS A 88 3.97 19.32 22.59
CA LYS A 88 2.85 20.12 23.11
C LYS A 88 2.49 21.32 22.22
N GLU A 89 3.40 21.74 21.34
CA GLU A 89 3.17 22.78 20.35
C GLU A 89 3.75 22.34 18.99
N PHE A 90 2.91 22.31 17.96
CA PHE A 90 3.30 22.12 16.57
C PHE A 90 2.60 23.14 15.68
N SER A 91 3.24 23.55 14.59
CA SER A 91 2.76 24.60 13.70
C SER A 91 2.67 24.10 12.28
N TYR A 92 1.57 24.43 11.59
CA TYR A 92 1.49 24.24 10.15
C TYR A 92 2.24 25.36 9.45
N LEU A 93 2.97 25.00 8.40
CA LEU A 93 3.75 25.94 7.61
C LEU A 93 3.21 25.99 6.20
N ARG A 94 3.19 27.18 5.61
CA ARG A 94 2.87 27.38 4.20
C ARG A 94 3.97 28.16 3.49
N SER A 95 4.23 27.81 2.24
CA SER A 95 5.17 28.54 1.40
C SER A 95 4.54 29.87 0.96
N VAL A 96 5.23 30.98 1.24
CA VAL A 96 4.87 32.33 0.78
C VAL A 96 6.13 32.93 0.17
N GLY A 97 6.16 33.01 -1.17
CA GLY A 97 7.36 33.42 -1.89
C GLY A 97 8.52 32.45 -1.66
N ARG A 98 9.62 32.95 -1.08
CA ARG A 98 10.84 32.16 -0.77
C ARG A 98 10.92 31.69 0.68
N CYS A 99 9.84 31.84 1.45
CA CYS A 99 9.82 31.55 2.87
C CYS A 99 8.69 30.58 3.24
N LEU A 100 8.98 29.67 4.16
CA LEU A 100 7.98 28.94 4.92
C LEU A 100 7.52 29.82 6.07
N THR A 101 6.22 30.06 6.15
CA THR A 101 5.60 30.94 7.16
C THR A 101 4.65 30.15 8.03
N LYS A 102 4.63 30.45 9.33
CA LYS A 102 3.67 29.87 10.27
C LYS A 102 2.24 30.27 9.88
N VAL A 103 1.38 29.27 9.81
CA VAL A 103 -0.05 29.43 9.59
C VAL A 103 -0.67 29.90 10.90
N LYS A 104 -1.46 30.97 10.83
CA LYS A 104 -2.11 31.57 12.00
C LYS A 104 -3.41 30.83 12.33
N PRO A 105 -3.89 30.85 13.59
CA PRO A 105 -5.10 30.12 14.00
C PRO A 105 -6.33 30.36 13.11
N HIS A 106 -6.67 31.63 12.80
CA HIS A 106 -7.79 31.94 11.89
C HIS A 106 -7.62 31.33 10.49
N GLN A 107 -6.38 31.19 10.01
CA GLN A 107 -6.10 30.58 8.71
C GLN A 107 -6.25 29.07 8.78
N GLU A 108 -6.11 28.43 9.94
CA GLU A 108 -6.33 27.00 10.07
C GLU A 108 -7.81 26.62 9.92
N GLU A 109 -8.73 27.54 10.22
CA GLU A 109 -10.16 27.38 10.00
C GLU A 109 -10.54 27.48 8.51
N GLU A 110 -9.85 28.34 7.75
CA GLU A 110 -10.12 28.59 6.34
C GLU A 110 -9.38 27.64 5.40
N LEU A 111 -8.15 27.26 5.75
CA LEU A 111 -7.31 26.44 4.89
C LEU A 111 -7.72 24.97 4.98
N LYS A 112 -7.85 24.35 3.81
CA LYS A 112 -8.08 22.92 3.66
C LYS A 112 -6.78 22.19 3.38
N VAL A 113 -6.74 20.91 3.74
CA VAL A 113 -5.59 20.03 3.51
C VAL A 113 -5.18 20.00 2.04
N LYS A 114 -6.12 20.03 1.10
CA LYS A 114 -5.83 20.12 -0.34
C LYS A 114 -4.90 21.29 -0.75
N ASN A 115 -4.85 22.36 0.05
CA ASN A 115 -4.01 23.54 -0.21
C ASN A 115 -2.52 23.30 0.13
N TYR A 116 -2.20 22.18 0.79
CA TYR A 116 -0.85 21.77 1.17
C TYR A 116 -0.28 20.72 0.22
N ARG A 117 -1.03 20.35 -0.83
CA ARG A 117 -0.50 19.54 -1.92
C ARG A 117 0.72 20.26 -2.51
N PRO A 118 1.86 19.58 -2.71
CA PRO A 118 2.95 20.18 -3.44
C PRO A 118 2.42 20.65 -4.80
N PRO A 119 2.84 21.84 -5.30
CA PRO A 119 2.53 22.20 -6.68
C PRO A 119 3.07 21.08 -7.56
N MET A 120 2.20 20.40 -8.29
CA MET A 120 2.61 19.31 -9.16
C MET A 120 3.53 19.90 -10.25
N VAL A 121 4.84 19.74 -10.08
CA VAL A 121 5.83 20.13 -11.09
C VAL A 121 6.05 18.92 -11.98
N CYS A 122 5.25 18.82 -13.05
CA CYS A 122 5.63 18.00 -14.20
C CYS A 122 6.86 18.65 -14.84
N ARG A 123 8.03 18.04 -14.68
CA ARG A 123 9.24 18.49 -15.36
C ARG A 123 9.07 18.27 -16.86
N LEU A 124 8.97 19.36 -17.62
CA LEU A 124 9.99 19.75 -18.61
C LEU A 124 9.72 21.15 -19.20
N LEU A 125 10.64 22.06 -18.87
CA LEU A 125 11.06 23.30 -19.54
C LEU A 125 10.01 24.29 -20.14
N ASN A 126 10.19 25.54 -19.68
CA ASN A 126 9.79 26.84 -20.23
C ASN A 126 8.43 27.44 -19.81
N ILE A 127 8.56 28.33 -18.84
CA ILE A 127 7.77 29.53 -18.50
C ILE A 127 6.73 29.96 -19.57
N LEU A 128 5.44 29.84 -19.28
CA LEU A 128 4.43 30.92 -19.15
C LEU A 128 3.00 30.34 -19.04
N ILE A 129 2.32 30.80 -17.99
CA ILE A 129 0.90 30.68 -17.63
C ILE A 129 -0.02 30.22 -18.77
N ASN A 130 -0.49 28.97 -18.70
CA ASN A 130 -1.86 28.58 -19.05
C ASN A 130 -2.19 27.25 -18.32
N PRO A 131 -3.23 27.15 -17.48
CA PRO A 131 -3.57 25.91 -16.80
C PRO A 131 -4.34 25.01 -17.77
N ILE A 132 -3.60 24.31 -18.63
CA ILE A 132 -4.13 23.12 -19.29
C ILE A 132 -3.53 21.95 -18.53
N LEU A 133 -4.43 21.28 -17.81
CA LEU A 133 -4.29 19.96 -17.25
C LEU A 133 -3.53 19.07 -18.25
N CYS A 134 -2.22 18.88 -18.06
CA CYS A 134 -1.60 17.69 -18.61
C CYS A 134 -2.16 16.55 -17.77
N ASP A 135 -3.21 15.90 -18.27
CA ASP A 135 -3.74 14.67 -17.70
C ASP A 135 -2.64 13.60 -17.77
N LEU A 136 -1.76 13.59 -16.77
CA LEU A 136 -0.90 12.45 -16.52
C LEU A 136 -1.82 11.23 -16.44
N CYS A 137 -1.49 10.18 -17.18
CA CYS A 137 -2.30 8.98 -17.16
C CYS A 137 -2.39 8.45 -15.73
N PRO A 138 -3.59 8.30 -15.15
CA PRO A 138 -3.75 7.93 -13.76
C PRO A 138 -3.18 6.54 -13.51
N ILE A 139 -2.74 6.31 -12.27
CA ILE A 139 -2.19 5.02 -11.85
C ILE A 139 -3.17 3.87 -12.17
N GLY A 140 -2.66 2.74 -12.66
CA GLY A 140 -3.49 1.63 -13.12
C GLY A 140 -4.09 1.83 -14.52
N SER A 141 -3.77 2.93 -15.22
CA SER A 141 -4.17 3.16 -16.61
C SER A 141 -2.97 3.52 -17.49
N TYR A 142 -3.12 3.34 -18.80
CA TYR A 142 -2.17 3.78 -19.81
C TYR A 142 -2.85 4.63 -20.88
N CYS A 143 -2.11 5.58 -21.44
CA CYS A 143 -2.62 6.57 -22.39
C CYS A 143 -1.69 6.60 -23.60
N ASP A 144 -2.16 6.15 -24.76
CA ASP A 144 -1.33 6.10 -25.98
C ASP A 144 -0.83 7.51 -26.37
N LYS A 145 -1.63 8.55 -26.04
CA LYS A 145 -1.33 9.98 -26.18
C LYS A 145 -1.90 10.76 -24.99
N ALA A 146 -1.33 11.92 -24.69
CA ALA A 146 -1.76 12.78 -23.57
C ALA A 146 -3.20 13.31 -23.69
N ASP A 147 -3.78 13.32 -24.90
CA ASP A 147 -5.13 13.83 -25.16
C ASP A 147 -6.19 12.71 -25.29
N GLU A 148 -5.82 11.44 -25.09
CA GLU A 148 -6.74 10.30 -25.19
C GLU A 148 -7.25 9.86 -23.81
N PRO A 149 -8.50 9.35 -23.71
CA PRO A 149 -9.04 8.89 -22.44
C PRO A 149 -8.21 7.70 -21.91
N PRO A 150 -7.94 7.67 -20.58
CA PRO A 150 -7.12 6.63 -19.98
C PRO A 150 -7.73 5.24 -20.14
N LYS A 151 -6.93 4.29 -20.61
CA LYS A 151 -7.32 2.89 -20.79
C LYS A 151 -6.85 2.08 -19.58
N PRO A 152 -7.69 1.20 -19.00
CA PRO A 152 -7.28 0.39 -17.86
C PRO A 152 -6.11 -0.52 -18.25
N CYS A 153 -5.13 -0.66 -17.35
CA CYS A 153 -3.99 -1.53 -17.59
C CYS A 153 -4.45 -2.98 -17.85
N PRO A 154 -3.96 -3.67 -18.89
CA PRO A 154 -4.38 -5.03 -19.19
C PRO A 154 -3.92 -6.03 -18.12
N ALA A 155 -4.60 -7.17 -18.03
CA ALA A 155 -4.17 -8.27 -17.16
C ALA A 155 -2.77 -8.75 -17.56
N GLY A 156 -1.96 -9.16 -16.57
CA GLY A 156 -0.54 -9.47 -16.74
C GLY A 156 0.39 -8.25 -16.82
N PHE A 157 -0.14 -7.02 -16.82
CA PHE A 157 0.62 -5.78 -16.85
C PHE A 157 0.26 -4.86 -15.68
N PHE A 158 1.20 -4.03 -15.26
CA PHE A 158 0.99 -2.97 -14.28
C PHE A 158 1.30 -1.61 -14.90
N CYS A 159 0.53 -0.61 -14.49
CA CYS A 159 0.64 0.75 -14.98
C CYS A 159 0.87 1.75 -13.83
N LEU A 160 1.98 2.50 -13.90
CA LEU A 160 2.29 3.61 -13.00
C LEU A 160 1.78 4.94 -13.58
N GLU A 161 1.79 6.00 -12.77
CA GLU A 161 1.35 7.33 -13.22
C GLU A 161 2.16 7.82 -14.42
N GLY A 162 1.47 8.37 -15.43
CA GLY A 162 2.07 8.93 -16.64
C GLY A 162 2.57 7.89 -17.65
N GLN A 163 2.27 6.59 -17.46
CA GLN A 163 2.68 5.58 -18.43
C GLN A 163 1.83 5.63 -19.71
N THR A 164 2.52 5.53 -20.85
CA THR A 164 1.89 5.44 -22.17
C THR A 164 1.60 4.01 -22.58
N THR A 165 2.24 3.03 -21.93
CA THR A 165 2.05 1.59 -22.16
C THR A 165 2.16 0.82 -20.85
N GLY A 166 1.50 -0.34 -20.77
CA GLY A 166 1.60 -1.23 -19.60
C GLY A 166 2.96 -1.92 -19.50
N THR A 167 3.47 -2.08 -18.28
CA THR A 167 4.71 -2.83 -18.01
C THR A 167 4.38 -4.27 -17.64
N PRO A 168 4.96 -5.30 -18.29
CA PRO A 168 4.62 -6.70 -18.00
C PRO A 168 5.08 -7.11 -16.60
N CYS A 169 4.30 -7.96 -15.95
CA CYS A 169 4.72 -8.56 -14.69
C CYS A 169 5.83 -9.59 -14.91
N PRO A 170 6.81 -9.67 -13.98
CA PRO A 170 7.82 -10.72 -14.01
C PRO A 170 7.20 -12.09 -13.75
N THR A 171 7.87 -13.15 -14.20
CA THR A 171 7.46 -14.54 -13.93
C THR A 171 7.39 -14.80 -12.42
N GLY A 172 6.46 -15.67 -11.99
CA GLY A 172 6.17 -15.88 -10.58
C GLY A 172 5.29 -14.79 -9.94
N TYR A 173 4.90 -13.77 -10.69
CA TYR A 173 3.89 -12.78 -10.29
C TYR A 173 2.67 -12.89 -11.19
N GLN A 174 1.53 -12.39 -10.71
CA GLN A 174 0.27 -12.41 -11.43
C GLN A 174 -0.56 -11.13 -11.23
N ILE A 175 -1.34 -10.81 -12.26
CA ILE A 175 -2.40 -9.81 -12.30
C ILE A 175 -3.52 -10.38 -13.19
N THR A 176 -4.60 -10.86 -12.59
CA THR A 176 -5.76 -11.41 -13.33
C THR A 176 -6.82 -10.35 -13.68
N LEU A 177 -6.76 -9.20 -13.04
CA LEU A 177 -7.71 -8.10 -13.22
C LEU A 177 -7.03 -6.92 -13.92
N THR A 178 -7.79 -6.19 -14.73
CA THR A 178 -7.32 -4.95 -15.33
C THR A 178 -7.21 -3.83 -14.30
N GLY A 179 -6.56 -2.72 -14.67
CA GLY A 179 -6.54 -1.50 -13.85
C GLY A 179 -5.54 -1.55 -12.68
N LYS A 180 -4.52 -2.41 -12.74
CA LYS A 180 -3.57 -2.60 -11.63
C LYS A 180 -2.28 -1.82 -11.82
N SER A 181 -1.71 -1.43 -10.69
CA SER A 181 -0.47 -0.65 -10.59
C SER A 181 0.69 -1.42 -10.00
N TYR A 182 0.45 -2.66 -9.58
CA TYR A 182 1.46 -3.55 -9.01
C TYR A 182 1.11 -5.02 -9.30
N CYS A 183 2.15 -5.84 -9.44
CA CYS A 183 2.02 -7.28 -9.59
C CYS A 183 1.90 -7.98 -8.24
N ARG A 184 1.08 -9.03 -8.16
CA ARG A 184 0.98 -9.85 -6.95
C ARG A 184 1.91 -11.04 -7.06
N ILE A 185 2.80 -11.24 -6.09
CA ILE A 185 3.65 -12.42 -6.05
C ILE A 185 2.83 -13.68 -5.79
N CYS A 186 3.16 -14.78 -6.48
CA CYS A 186 2.52 -16.08 -6.22
C CYS A 186 2.86 -16.55 -4.80
N ALA A 187 1.84 -16.99 -4.05
CA ALA A 187 2.01 -17.45 -2.67
C ALA A 187 2.45 -18.92 -2.61
N PRO A 188 3.03 -19.38 -1.48
CA PRO A 188 3.26 -20.80 -1.22
C PRO A 188 2.00 -21.65 -1.42
N GLY A 189 2.20 -22.91 -1.79
CA GLY A 189 1.15 -23.84 -2.21
C GLY A 189 0.62 -23.59 -3.63
N HIS A 190 1.04 -22.51 -4.29
CA HIS A 190 0.66 -22.19 -5.66
C HIS A 190 1.88 -21.90 -6.53
N TYR A 191 1.68 -21.91 -7.84
CA TYR A 191 2.66 -21.45 -8.82
C TYR A 191 1.97 -20.65 -9.93
N CYS A 192 2.72 -19.73 -10.53
CA CYS A 192 2.22 -18.77 -11.50
C CYS A 192 3.14 -18.79 -12.73
N PRO A 193 2.87 -19.66 -13.72
CA PRO A 193 3.69 -19.75 -14.94
C PRO A 193 3.42 -18.55 -15.88
N ASN A 194 2.18 -18.04 -15.87
CA ASN A 194 1.73 -16.94 -16.70
C ASN A 194 1.28 -15.76 -15.82
N PRO A 195 1.71 -14.53 -16.11
CA PRO A 195 1.37 -13.35 -15.31
C PRO A 195 -0.08 -12.87 -15.44
N ASP A 196 -0.78 -13.23 -16.50
CA ASP A 196 -2.22 -12.95 -16.73
C ASP A 196 -3.13 -14.07 -16.20
N GLY A 197 -2.56 -15.19 -15.76
CA GLY A 197 -3.29 -16.36 -15.27
C GLY A 197 -3.59 -16.33 -13.77
N ASN A 198 -4.61 -17.10 -13.37
CA ASN A 198 -4.86 -17.36 -11.96
C ASN A 198 -3.72 -18.20 -11.34
N PRO A 199 -3.37 -18.00 -10.05
CA PRO A 199 -2.48 -18.90 -9.34
C PRO A 199 -2.96 -20.36 -9.43
N ILE A 200 -2.05 -21.27 -9.76
CA ILE A 200 -2.36 -22.70 -9.90
C ILE A 200 -1.91 -23.41 -8.63
N LEU A 201 -2.82 -24.18 -8.02
CA LEU A 201 -2.50 -25.01 -6.86
C LEU A 201 -1.47 -26.09 -7.22
N CYS A 202 -0.49 -26.31 -6.34
CA CYS A 202 0.35 -27.50 -6.43
C CYS A 202 -0.52 -28.75 -6.38
N GLN A 203 -0.38 -29.64 -7.35
CA GLN A 203 -1.14 -30.89 -7.40
C GLN A 203 -0.62 -31.88 -6.35
N PRO A 204 -1.42 -32.90 -5.95
CA PRO A 204 -0.94 -33.95 -5.07
C PRO A 204 0.39 -34.55 -5.56
N GLY A 205 1.31 -34.78 -4.62
CA GLY A 205 2.70 -35.18 -4.84
C GLY A 205 3.67 -34.02 -5.05
N TYR A 206 3.20 -32.78 -5.12
CA TYR A 206 4.02 -31.59 -5.29
C TYR A 206 3.72 -30.55 -4.21
N ALA A 207 4.71 -29.73 -3.87
CA ALA A 207 4.56 -28.63 -2.94
C ALA A 207 5.38 -27.41 -3.39
N ASN A 208 5.05 -26.26 -2.82
CA ASN A 208 5.84 -25.05 -2.99
C ASN A 208 5.90 -24.24 -1.69
N ASP A 209 7.07 -24.13 -1.08
CA ASP A 209 7.31 -23.42 0.17
C ASP A 209 7.69 -21.94 -0.04
N LYS A 210 7.93 -21.53 -1.29
CA LYS A 210 8.46 -20.23 -1.67
C LYS A 210 7.44 -19.38 -2.40
N HIS A 211 7.62 -18.07 -2.28
CA HIS A 211 6.89 -17.14 -3.12
C HIS A 211 7.51 -17.08 -4.52
N GLY A 212 6.71 -16.71 -5.51
CA GLY A 212 7.23 -16.37 -6.84
C GLY A 212 7.65 -17.56 -7.70
N ARG A 213 7.12 -18.76 -7.44
CA ARG A 213 7.42 -19.95 -8.25
C ARG A 213 6.59 -20.00 -9.54
N VAL A 214 7.21 -20.54 -10.58
CA VAL A 214 6.59 -20.85 -11.88
C VAL A 214 6.22 -22.33 -12.01
N GLU A 215 6.63 -23.15 -11.05
CA GLU A 215 6.30 -24.57 -10.93
C GLU A 215 6.49 -25.05 -9.48
N CYS A 216 5.77 -26.11 -9.10
CA CYS A 216 5.92 -26.77 -7.81
C CYS A 216 6.98 -27.86 -7.85
N ASP A 217 7.63 -28.10 -6.71
CA ASP A 217 8.65 -29.15 -6.56
C ASP A 217 8.00 -30.48 -6.19
N LEU A 218 8.54 -31.58 -6.73
CA LEU A 218 8.11 -32.94 -6.38
C LEU A 218 8.47 -33.24 -4.92
N CYS A 219 7.55 -33.85 -4.19
CA CYS A 219 7.83 -34.28 -2.83
C CYS A 219 8.89 -35.39 -2.79
N PRO A 220 9.99 -35.20 -2.04
CA PRO A 220 11.05 -36.19 -1.95
C PRO A 220 10.59 -37.47 -1.26
N SER A 221 11.29 -38.57 -1.51
CA SER A 221 11.05 -39.86 -0.87
C SER A 221 10.98 -39.74 0.66
N GLY A 222 9.99 -40.40 1.27
CA GLY A 222 9.70 -40.29 2.71
C GLY A 222 8.79 -39.12 3.07
N THR A 223 8.30 -38.37 2.08
CA THR A 223 7.29 -37.31 2.27
C THR A 223 6.15 -37.47 1.26
N PHE A 224 5.01 -36.84 1.56
CA PHE A 224 3.81 -36.88 0.72
C PHE A 224 3.08 -35.52 0.74
N ALA A 225 2.25 -35.31 -0.28
CA ALA A 225 1.31 -34.21 -0.41
C ALA A 225 0.03 -34.79 -1.01
N ASP A 226 -0.93 -35.16 -0.17
CA ASP A 226 -2.15 -35.86 -0.57
C ASP A 226 -3.29 -34.92 -0.99
N VAL A 227 -3.17 -33.64 -0.65
CA VAL A 227 -4.11 -32.59 -1.05
C VAL A 227 -3.43 -31.53 -1.90
N ALA A 228 -4.20 -30.91 -2.79
CA ALA A 228 -3.70 -29.81 -3.61
C ALA A 228 -3.46 -28.55 -2.75
N GLY A 229 -2.49 -27.73 -3.15
CA GLY A 229 -2.23 -26.45 -2.49
C GLY A 229 -1.30 -26.50 -1.28
N LEU A 230 -0.60 -27.61 -1.06
CA LEU A 230 0.32 -27.72 0.07
C LEU A 230 1.58 -26.86 -0.14
N ALA A 231 1.89 -26.06 0.86
CA ALA A 231 3.12 -25.27 0.89
C ALA A 231 4.36 -26.12 1.20
N TYR A 232 4.19 -27.28 1.84
CA TYR A 232 5.30 -28.15 2.20
C TYR A 232 4.88 -29.60 2.06
N CYS A 233 5.86 -30.46 1.75
CA CYS A 233 5.65 -31.90 1.79
C CYS A 233 5.61 -32.38 3.23
N ILE A 234 4.64 -33.24 3.54
CA ILE A 234 4.40 -33.77 4.88
C ILE A 234 5.28 -35.01 5.06
N THR A 235 6.04 -35.07 6.15
CA THR A 235 6.86 -36.26 6.47
C THR A 235 5.97 -37.45 6.75
N CYS A 236 6.35 -38.63 6.23
CA CYS A 236 5.62 -39.87 6.50
C CYS A 236 5.60 -40.16 8.01
N PRO A 237 4.42 -40.20 8.66
CA PRO A 237 4.33 -40.37 10.10
C PRO A 237 4.79 -41.76 10.54
N PRO A 238 5.35 -41.90 11.76
CA PRO A 238 5.73 -43.20 12.30
C PRO A 238 4.54 -44.17 12.35
N GLY A 239 4.77 -45.44 11.97
CA GLY A 239 3.70 -46.45 11.93
C GLY A 239 2.82 -46.41 10.68
N TYR A 240 3.14 -45.55 9.72
CA TYR A 240 2.50 -45.49 8.40
C TYR A 240 3.51 -45.71 7.28
N ILE A 241 3.00 -46.15 6.13
CA ILE A 241 3.73 -46.33 4.87
C ILE A 241 3.25 -45.32 3.84
N CYS A 242 4.21 -44.67 3.18
CA CYS A 242 3.98 -43.72 2.09
C CYS A 242 4.61 -44.26 0.80
N THR A 243 3.85 -45.05 0.04
CA THR A 243 4.30 -45.65 -1.23
C THR A 243 4.18 -44.70 -2.41
N ASN A 244 3.24 -43.75 -2.34
CA ASN A 244 3.00 -42.74 -3.36
C ASN A 244 2.92 -41.36 -2.67
N SER A 245 3.69 -40.40 -3.19
CA SER A 245 3.70 -39.03 -2.66
C SER A 245 2.36 -38.29 -2.86
N ARG A 246 1.44 -38.83 -3.68
CA ARG A 246 0.13 -38.23 -3.99
C ARG A 246 -1.01 -38.69 -3.09
N THR A 247 -0.79 -39.67 -2.23
CA THR A 247 -1.87 -40.31 -1.45
C THR A 247 -1.60 -40.25 0.04
N ALA A 248 -2.67 -40.28 0.83
CA ALA A 248 -2.57 -40.34 2.28
C ALA A 248 -1.78 -41.58 2.75
N PRO A 249 -1.03 -41.50 3.86
CA PRO A 249 -0.28 -42.63 4.40
C PRO A 249 -1.19 -43.77 4.85
N LEU A 250 -0.77 -45.02 4.61
CA LEU A 250 -1.49 -46.21 5.06
C LEU A 250 -0.89 -46.74 6.37
N PRO A 251 -1.68 -47.27 7.32
CA PRO A 251 -1.13 -47.82 8.56
C PRO A 251 -0.35 -49.12 8.28
N CYS A 252 0.76 -49.33 9.00
CA CYS A 252 1.50 -50.59 8.93
C CYS A 252 0.72 -51.72 9.63
N PRO A 253 0.72 -52.96 9.08
CA PRO A 253 -0.01 -54.09 9.66
C PRO A 253 0.48 -54.53 11.06
N SER A 254 1.68 -54.14 11.47
CA SER A 254 2.24 -54.41 12.80
C SER A 254 2.89 -53.14 13.38
N ASN A 255 2.66 -52.86 14.67
CA ASN A 255 3.25 -51.72 15.39
C ASN A 255 4.78 -51.82 15.49
N LYS A 256 5.52 -51.39 14.46
CA LYS A 256 6.82 -50.70 14.52
C LYS A 256 7.52 -50.64 13.16
N ALA A 257 7.65 -49.44 12.60
CA ALA A 257 8.92 -48.78 12.25
C ALA A 257 8.65 -47.32 11.84
N ARG A 258 9.65 -46.46 12.05
CA ARG A 258 9.58 -45.00 11.85
C ARG A 258 9.68 -44.62 10.37
N GLY A 259 8.67 -43.94 9.83
CA GLY A 259 8.77 -43.10 8.63
C GLY A 259 9.44 -43.75 7.41
N GLN A 260 9.11 -45.01 7.12
CA GLN A 260 9.69 -45.75 5.98
C GLN A 260 8.78 -45.66 4.75
N THR A 261 9.38 -45.75 3.55
CA THR A 261 8.64 -45.92 2.28
C THR A 261 8.09 -47.34 2.09
N VAL A 262 8.55 -48.30 2.90
CA VAL A 262 8.18 -49.73 2.85
C VAL A 262 8.05 -50.26 4.28
N CYS A 263 7.06 -51.12 4.57
CA CYS A 263 6.96 -51.79 5.86
C CYS A 263 8.16 -52.73 6.06
N PRO A 264 8.74 -52.83 7.27
CA PRO A 264 9.70 -53.87 7.54
C PRO A 264 8.97 -55.21 7.40
N THR A 265 9.43 -56.05 6.48
CA THR A 265 9.06 -57.47 6.45
C THR A 265 9.59 -58.11 7.72
N GLU A 266 8.75 -58.91 8.39
CA GLU A 266 9.14 -59.74 9.54
C GLU A 266 10.39 -60.58 9.28
#